data_AF-A0A1G7H072-F1
#
_entry.id   AF-A0A1G7H072-F1
#
_cell.length_a   1.000
_cell.length_b   1.000
_cell.length_c   1.000
_cell.angle_alpha   90.00
_cell.angle_beta   90.00
_cell.angle_gamma   90.00
#
_symmetry.space_group_name_H-M   'P 1'
#
loop_
_entity.id
_entity.type
_entity.pdbx_description
1 polymer ?
#
loop_
_entity_poly.entity_id
_entity_poly.type
_entity_poly.pdbx_seq_one_letter_code
_entity_poly.pdbx_strand_id
1 'polypeptide(L)'
;MTPEAIKQEAARRAMNEPGLSASQRKAFAAKVEADLRAEADAAAQAQSAAAEKAEASAERARVSGVIRVGADLGRARQAARLALTTALDASGAKALLSTLPTDMQATPEALAIPSEIGNFGTVATQVERRRIASILGHEEAGGRFQTATALAFSTGLDVTQAVAALLAVPRQEAQHYQSLEQRSRDAGEFGADLSGGAGRSQGERTTAMWSKAVAAANASIGAAPAPATDTPPANPFMNDAERAALSGAAGLAGAALADLGRG
;
A
#
# COMPACT_ATOMS: atom_id res chain seq x y z
N MET A 1 2.26 -35.62 34.03
CA MET A 1 2.15 -36.76 34.98
C MET A 1 3.51 -36.92 35.66
N THR A 2 3.58 -37.09 36.97
CA THR A 2 4.89 -37.23 37.65
C THR A 2 5.48 -38.63 37.43
N PRO A 3 6.82 -38.80 37.52
CA PRO A 3 7.44 -40.13 37.42
C PRO A 3 6.88 -41.15 38.43
N GLU A 4 6.47 -40.70 39.62
CA GLU A 4 5.84 -41.55 40.63
C GLU A 4 4.42 -41.95 40.25
N ALA A 5 3.62 -41.02 39.71
CA ALA A 5 2.27 -41.31 39.22
C ALA A 5 2.29 -42.29 38.04
N ILE A 6 3.28 -42.18 37.15
CA ILE A 6 3.48 -43.13 36.03
C ILE A 6 3.77 -44.54 36.55
N LYS A 7 4.65 -44.67 37.55
CA LYS A 7 4.97 -45.97 38.18
C LYS A 7 3.77 -46.58 38.91
N GLN A 8 3.02 -45.77 39.66
CA GLN A 8 1.81 -46.22 40.35
C GLN A 8 0.73 -46.67 39.37
N GLU A 9 0.53 -45.92 38.28
CA GLU A 9 -0.43 -46.27 37.23
C GLU A 9 -0.02 -47.54 36.47
N ALA A 10 1.26 -47.70 36.17
CA ALA A 10 1.78 -48.91 35.53
C ALA A 10 1.62 -50.16 36.42
N ALA A 11 1.91 -50.04 37.71
CA ALA A 11 1.67 -51.10 38.69
C ALA A 11 0.18 -51.43 38.83
N ARG A 12 -0.70 -50.42 38.85
CA ARG A 12 -2.16 -50.59 38.90
C ARG A 12 -2.68 -51.37 37.68
N ARG A 13 -2.24 -50.99 36.48
CA ARG A 13 -2.63 -51.69 35.23
C ARG A 13 -2.12 -53.13 35.21
N ALA A 14 -0.90 -53.38 35.68
CA ALA A 14 -0.36 -54.75 35.77
C ALA A 14 -1.05 -55.64 36.80
N MET A 15 -1.55 -55.08 37.90
CA MET A 15 -2.31 -55.85 38.90
C MET A 15 -3.71 -56.24 38.41
N ASN A 16 -4.32 -55.39 37.59
CA ASN A 16 -5.67 -55.59 37.06
C ASN A 16 -5.71 -56.53 35.82
N GLU A 17 -4.56 -56.88 35.25
CA GLU A 17 -4.47 -57.78 34.10
C GLU A 17 -4.59 -59.25 34.56
N PRO A 18 -5.66 -59.98 34.18
CA PRO A 18 -5.90 -61.35 34.63
C PRO A 18 -4.93 -62.34 33.98
N GLY A 19 -4.65 -63.46 34.65
CA GLY A 19 -3.90 -64.58 34.07
C GLY A 19 -2.37 -64.41 34.03
N LEU A 20 -1.81 -63.28 34.49
CA LEU A 20 -0.36 -63.07 34.54
C LEU A 20 0.27 -63.63 35.83
N SER A 21 1.39 -64.34 35.67
CA SER A 21 2.29 -64.70 36.78
C SER A 21 3.00 -63.46 37.35
N ALA A 22 3.63 -63.58 38.52
CA ALA A 22 4.33 -62.44 39.15
C ALA A 22 5.45 -61.85 38.27
N SER A 23 6.21 -62.70 37.56
CA SER A 23 7.26 -62.25 36.63
C SER A 23 6.67 -61.57 35.39
N GLN A 24 5.56 -62.09 34.86
CA GLN A 24 4.86 -61.49 33.73
C GLN A 24 4.23 -60.14 34.08
N ARG A 25 3.66 -59.99 35.29
CA ARG A 25 3.14 -58.68 35.76
C ARG A 25 4.24 -57.65 35.89
N LYS A 26 5.42 -58.03 36.39
CA LYS A 26 6.56 -57.12 36.47
C LYS A 26 7.02 -56.66 35.08
N ALA A 27 7.11 -57.57 34.12
CA ALA A 27 7.46 -57.24 32.73
C ALA A 27 6.39 -56.36 32.07
N PHE A 28 5.12 -56.65 32.30
CA PHE A 28 4.00 -55.84 31.80
C PHE A 28 3.99 -54.44 32.42
N ALA A 29 4.18 -54.32 33.73
CA ALA A 29 4.32 -53.03 34.41
C ALA A 29 5.47 -52.20 33.82
N ALA A 30 6.64 -52.82 33.59
CA ALA A 30 7.78 -52.13 32.99
C ALA A 30 7.49 -51.63 31.56
N LYS A 31 6.77 -52.42 30.76
CA LYS A 31 6.33 -52.02 29.41
C LYS A 31 5.35 -50.83 29.48
N VAL A 32 4.32 -50.93 30.32
CA VAL A 32 3.33 -49.86 30.51
C VAL A 32 3.98 -48.58 31.04
N GLU A 33 4.95 -48.68 31.95
CA GLU A 33 5.73 -47.55 32.45
C GLU A 33 6.53 -46.88 31.32
N ALA A 34 7.14 -47.65 30.42
CA ALA A 34 7.87 -47.14 29.27
C ALA A 34 6.93 -46.42 28.28
N ASP A 35 5.78 -47.03 27.97
CA ASP A 35 4.78 -46.45 27.07
C ASP A 35 4.23 -45.12 27.63
N LEU A 36 3.88 -45.08 28.93
CA LEU A 36 3.39 -43.87 29.60
C LEU A 36 4.46 -42.76 29.69
N ARG A 37 5.74 -43.12 29.84
CA ARG A 37 6.83 -42.14 29.77
C ARG A 37 6.96 -41.54 28.38
N ALA A 38 6.97 -42.39 27.34
CA ALA A 38 7.05 -41.93 25.96
C ALA A 38 5.88 -40.99 25.61
N GLU A 39 4.67 -41.32 26.06
CA GLU A 39 3.49 -40.46 25.89
C GLU A 39 3.64 -39.12 26.64
N ALA A 40 4.12 -39.15 27.88
CA ALA A 40 4.36 -37.93 28.67
C ALA A 40 5.43 -37.03 28.04
N ASP A 41 6.53 -37.61 27.53
CA ASP A 41 7.60 -36.88 26.86
C ASP A 41 7.10 -36.28 25.53
N ALA A 42 6.33 -37.03 24.75
CA ALA A 42 5.71 -36.53 23.52
C ALA A 42 4.72 -35.38 23.79
N ALA A 43 3.93 -35.48 24.86
CA ALA A 43 3.02 -34.41 25.27
C ALA A 43 3.79 -33.15 25.72
N ALA A 44 4.88 -33.31 26.46
CA ALA A 44 5.73 -32.19 26.87
C ALA A 44 6.40 -31.50 25.68
N GLN A 45 6.90 -32.27 24.71
CA GLN A 45 7.46 -31.74 23.46
C GLN A 45 6.40 -30.99 22.64
N ALA A 46 5.20 -31.56 22.52
CA ALA A 46 4.09 -30.91 21.83
C ALA A 46 3.68 -29.59 22.50
N GLN A 47 3.68 -29.54 23.83
CA GLN A 47 3.39 -28.32 24.59
C GLN A 47 4.47 -27.25 24.37
N SER A 48 5.76 -27.63 24.38
CA SER A 48 6.86 -26.70 24.09
C SER A 48 6.75 -26.14 22.66
N ALA A 49 6.53 -27.00 21.67
CA ALA A 49 6.36 -26.59 20.29
C ALA A 49 5.13 -25.68 20.08
N ALA A 50 4.05 -25.94 20.81
CA ALA A 50 2.87 -25.08 20.79
C ALA A 50 3.14 -23.71 21.40
N ALA A 51 3.90 -23.64 22.50
CA ALA A 51 4.31 -22.38 23.12
C ALA A 51 5.21 -21.55 22.16
N GLU A 52 6.21 -22.18 21.55
CA GLU A 52 7.08 -21.52 20.55
C GLU A 52 6.28 -20.97 19.37
N LYS A 53 5.31 -21.74 18.86
CA LYS A 53 4.42 -21.29 17.78
C LYS A 53 3.53 -20.12 18.21
N ALA A 54 3.04 -20.13 19.44
CA ALA A 54 2.25 -19.03 19.99
C ALA A 54 3.09 -17.75 20.11
N GLU A 55 4.33 -17.85 20.58
CA GLU A 55 5.27 -16.72 20.66
C GLU A 55 5.61 -16.16 19.29
N ALA A 56 5.90 -17.01 18.30
CA ALA A 56 6.13 -16.58 16.93
C ALA A 56 4.89 -15.87 16.34
N SER A 57 3.69 -16.41 16.58
CA SER A 57 2.44 -15.77 16.14
C SER A 57 2.19 -14.42 16.82
N ALA A 58 2.51 -14.30 18.11
CA ALA A 58 2.37 -13.05 18.85
C ALA A 58 3.34 -11.97 18.33
N GLU A 59 4.58 -12.35 18.04
CA GLU A 59 5.57 -11.45 17.45
C GLU A 59 5.14 -11.00 16.05
N ARG A 60 4.62 -11.92 15.23
CA ARG A 60 4.06 -11.59 13.91
C ARG A 60 2.92 -10.59 14.02
N ALA A 61 2.00 -10.80 14.99
CA ALA A 61 0.90 -9.88 15.24
C ALA A 61 1.41 -8.49 15.65
N ARG A 62 2.40 -8.41 16.54
CA ARG A 62 3.03 -7.15 16.95
C ARG A 62 3.61 -6.40 15.75
N VAL A 63 4.47 -7.05 14.97
CA VAL A 63 5.11 -6.43 13.80
C VAL A 63 4.07 -5.99 12.77
N SER A 64 3.06 -6.82 12.51
CA SER A 64 1.97 -6.46 11.59
C SER A 64 1.16 -5.24 12.07
N GLY A 65 0.91 -5.13 13.38
CA GLY A 65 0.21 -3.99 13.97
C GLY A 65 0.98 -2.69 13.82
N VAL A 66 2.31 -2.73 14.05
CA VAL A 66 3.19 -1.57 13.82
C VAL A 66 3.18 -1.15 12.36
N ILE A 67 3.31 -2.09 11.43
CA ILE A 67 3.33 -1.79 9.98
C ILE A 67 1.99 -1.25 9.52
N ARG A 68 0.87 -1.78 10.03
CA ARG A 68 -0.47 -1.28 9.71
C ARG A 68 -0.63 0.18 10.13
N VAL A 69 -0.23 0.53 11.36
CA VAL A 69 -0.23 1.93 11.81
C VAL A 69 0.67 2.79 10.92
N GLY A 70 1.83 2.27 10.53
CA GLY A 70 2.70 2.94 9.55
C GLY A 70 2.02 3.18 8.22
N ALA A 71 1.33 2.17 7.68
CA ALA A 71 0.61 2.28 6.41
C ALA A 71 -0.51 3.32 6.47
N ASP A 72 -1.27 3.38 7.57
CA ASP A 72 -2.30 4.40 7.80
C ASP A 72 -1.72 5.82 7.83
N LEU A 73 -0.43 5.94 8.18
CA LEU A 73 0.33 7.19 8.19
C LEU A 73 1.15 7.42 6.90
N GLY A 74 1.07 6.55 5.89
CA GLY A 74 1.90 6.64 4.68
C GLY A 74 3.40 6.39 4.91
N ARG A 75 3.72 5.58 5.92
CA ARG A 75 5.08 5.27 6.45
C ARG A 75 5.30 3.78 6.69
N ALA A 76 4.77 2.92 5.80
CA ALA A 76 4.76 1.48 5.98
C ALA A 76 6.17 0.85 6.03
N ARG A 77 7.12 1.33 5.21
CA ARG A 77 8.50 0.82 5.17
C ARG A 77 9.29 1.28 6.39
N GLN A 78 9.18 2.55 6.76
CA GLN A 78 9.78 3.06 8.01
C GLN A 78 9.24 2.33 9.24
N ALA A 79 7.94 2.04 9.27
CA ALA A 79 7.33 1.24 10.34
C ALA A 79 7.84 -0.20 10.38
N ALA A 80 8.04 -0.84 9.22
CA ALA A 80 8.64 -2.18 9.17
C ALA A 80 10.06 -2.17 9.74
N ARG A 81 10.89 -1.20 9.35
CA ARG A 81 12.21 -1.01 9.94
C ARG A 81 12.15 -0.85 11.46
N LEU A 82 11.29 0.04 11.95
CA LEU A 82 11.11 0.28 13.39
C LEU A 82 10.66 -0.98 14.14
N ALA A 83 9.71 -1.73 13.58
CA ALA A 83 9.20 -2.96 14.17
C ALA A 83 10.28 -4.05 14.28
N LEU A 84 11.21 -4.10 13.33
CA LEU A 84 12.29 -5.09 13.28
C LEU A 84 13.47 -4.73 14.18
N THR A 85 13.66 -3.46 14.54
CA THR A 85 14.77 -3.03 15.41
C THR A 85 14.36 -2.77 16.85
N THR A 86 13.07 -2.50 17.11
CA THR A 86 12.58 -2.09 18.44
C THR A 86 11.44 -2.94 18.96
N ALA A 87 11.34 -3.02 20.29
CA ALA A 87 10.28 -3.74 21.01
C ALA A 87 8.97 -2.95 21.11
N LEU A 88 8.82 -1.88 20.32
CA LEU A 88 7.65 -1.03 20.38
C LEU A 88 6.40 -1.77 19.91
N ASP A 89 5.29 -1.43 20.55
CA ASP A 89 3.95 -1.79 20.10
C ASP A 89 3.43 -0.77 19.06
N ALA A 90 2.23 -1.04 18.55
CA ALA A 90 1.61 -0.18 17.55
C ALA A 90 1.39 1.27 18.06
N SER A 91 1.16 1.48 19.36
CA SER A 91 0.91 2.80 19.93
C SER A 91 2.20 3.62 20.03
N GLY A 92 3.28 3.01 20.52
CA GLY A 92 4.60 3.64 20.62
C GLY A 92 5.18 3.92 19.24
N ALA A 93 4.99 3.00 18.29
CA ALA A 93 5.37 3.22 16.91
C ALA A 93 4.61 4.39 16.28
N LYS A 94 3.29 4.52 16.53
CA LYS A 94 2.49 5.65 16.02
C LYS A 94 3.09 7.00 16.42
N ALA A 95 3.46 7.13 17.70
CA ALA A 95 3.99 8.36 18.27
C ALA A 95 5.35 8.74 17.67
N LEU A 96 6.21 7.76 17.35
CA LEU A 96 7.48 8.03 16.68
C LEU A 96 7.29 8.36 15.20
N LEU A 97 6.51 7.54 14.49
CA LEU A 97 6.30 7.67 13.05
C LEU A 97 5.64 8.99 12.66
N SER A 98 4.80 9.57 13.53
CA SER A 98 4.17 10.87 13.28
C SER A 98 5.16 12.03 13.16
N THR A 99 6.38 11.88 13.69
CA THR A 99 7.43 12.90 13.62
C THR A 99 8.32 12.81 12.38
N LEU A 100 8.21 11.72 11.62
CA LEU A 100 9.04 11.44 10.45
C LEU A 100 8.37 11.88 9.14
N PRO A 101 9.13 12.13 8.05
CA PRO A 101 8.55 12.32 6.72
C PRO A 101 7.80 11.06 6.25
N THR A 102 6.90 11.22 5.29
CA THR A 102 6.22 10.08 4.64
C THR A 102 7.23 9.24 3.85
N ASP A 103 6.90 7.98 3.55
CA ASP A 103 7.79 7.12 2.76
C ASP A 103 8.11 7.69 1.37
N MET A 104 7.21 8.51 0.82
CA MET A 104 7.43 9.20 -0.47
C MET A 104 8.50 10.29 -0.39
N GLN A 105 8.75 10.85 0.80
CA GLN A 105 9.69 11.95 1.03
C GLN A 105 10.95 11.50 1.78
N ALA A 106 11.00 10.24 2.21
CA ALA A 106 12.11 9.68 2.95
C ALA A 106 13.26 9.28 2.01
N THR A 107 14.48 9.25 2.55
CA THR A 107 15.64 8.77 1.79
C THR A 107 15.60 7.24 1.64
N PRO A 108 16.22 6.66 0.59
CA PRO A 108 16.27 5.21 0.40
C PRO A 108 16.80 4.45 1.62
N GLU A 109 17.76 5.03 2.34
CA GLU A 109 18.37 4.43 3.54
C GLU A 109 17.38 4.35 4.70
N ALA A 110 16.47 5.31 4.83
CA ALA A 110 15.41 5.31 5.83
C ALA A 110 14.33 4.25 5.53
N LEU A 111 14.19 3.86 4.26
CA LEU A 111 13.24 2.86 3.77
C LEU A 111 13.82 1.43 3.74
N ALA A 112 15.14 1.30 3.76
CA ALA A 112 15.83 0.02 3.72
C ALA A 112 15.58 -0.79 5.01
N ILE A 113 15.27 -2.08 4.83
CA ILE A 113 15.18 -3.04 5.94
C ILE A 113 16.60 -3.32 6.45
N PRO A 114 16.88 -3.13 7.75
CA PRO A 114 18.22 -3.28 8.29
C PRO A 114 18.64 -4.76 8.33
N SER A 115 19.93 -5.00 8.11
CA SER A 115 20.57 -6.31 8.35
C SER A 115 20.68 -6.62 9.84
N GLU A 116 20.88 -5.58 10.66
CA GLU A 116 20.88 -5.67 12.12
C GLU A 116 19.45 -5.61 12.65
N ILE A 117 18.98 -6.76 13.12
CA ILE A 117 17.63 -6.96 13.67
C ILE A 117 17.73 -6.97 15.20
N GLY A 118 16.73 -6.42 15.89
CA GLY A 118 16.71 -6.43 17.35
C GLY A 118 16.74 -7.85 17.91
N ASN A 119 17.56 -8.08 18.95
CA ASN A 119 17.72 -9.39 19.61
C ASN A 119 16.93 -9.52 20.93
N PHE A 120 15.83 -8.78 21.07
CA PHE A 120 14.96 -8.85 22.26
C PHE A 120 13.86 -9.92 22.11
N GLY A 121 13.37 -10.41 23.25
CA GLY A 121 12.34 -11.45 23.34
C GLY A 121 12.93 -12.86 23.40
N THR A 122 12.06 -13.87 23.30
CA THR A 122 12.45 -15.29 23.29
C THR A 122 13.12 -15.68 21.98
N VAL A 123 13.76 -16.86 21.94
CA VAL A 123 14.39 -17.39 20.72
C VAL A 123 13.36 -17.51 19.57
N ALA A 124 12.14 -17.98 19.86
CA ALA A 124 11.08 -18.08 18.86
C ALA A 124 10.73 -16.70 18.25
N THR A 125 10.61 -15.66 19.08
CA THR A 125 10.36 -14.30 18.58
C THR A 125 11.50 -13.76 17.71
N GLN A 126 12.76 -14.02 18.09
CA GLN A 126 13.93 -13.60 17.32
C GLN A 126 14.00 -14.33 15.96
N VAL A 127 13.74 -15.63 15.93
CA VAL A 127 13.68 -16.43 14.69
C VAL A 127 12.59 -15.90 13.76
N GLU A 128 11.39 -15.64 14.29
CA GLU A 128 10.29 -15.11 13.49
C GLU A 128 10.60 -13.71 12.94
N ARG A 129 11.24 -12.85 13.74
CA ARG A 129 11.65 -11.52 13.30
C ARG A 129 12.69 -11.59 12.19
N ARG A 130 13.67 -12.50 12.29
CA ARG A 130 14.64 -12.77 11.22
C ARG A 130 13.98 -13.28 9.95
N ARG A 131 12.99 -14.16 10.06
CA ARG A 131 12.18 -14.62 8.93
C ARG A 131 11.48 -13.44 8.25
N ILE A 132 10.77 -12.61 9.00
CA ILE A 132 10.06 -11.43 8.48
C ILE A 132 11.05 -10.48 7.79
N ALA A 133 12.17 -10.14 8.46
CA ALA A 133 13.17 -9.25 7.90
C ALA A 133 13.79 -9.80 6.61
N SER A 134 14.04 -11.11 6.54
CA SER A 134 14.58 -11.77 5.34
C SER A 134 13.60 -11.69 4.16
N ILE A 135 12.30 -11.82 4.42
CA ILE A 135 11.26 -11.69 3.39
C ILE A 135 11.13 -10.23 2.92
N LEU A 136 11.06 -9.28 3.86
CA LEU A 136 10.85 -7.87 3.55
C LEU A 136 12.10 -7.18 2.97
N GLY A 137 13.29 -7.63 3.39
CA GLY A 137 14.58 -7.11 2.92
C GLY A 137 15.10 -7.79 1.65
N HIS A 138 14.38 -8.79 1.12
CA HIS A 138 14.76 -9.45 -0.13
C HIS A 138 14.65 -8.47 -1.30
N GLU A 139 15.55 -8.56 -2.28
CA GLU A 139 15.58 -7.66 -3.44
C GLU A 139 14.24 -7.61 -4.19
N GLU A 140 13.60 -8.78 -4.34
CA GLU A 140 12.29 -8.92 -4.98
C GLU A 140 11.13 -8.22 -4.26
N ALA A 141 11.29 -7.88 -2.97
CA ALA A 141 10.29 -7.12 -2.21
C ALA A 141 10.30 -5.62 -2.57
N GLY A 142 11.37 -5.10 -3.18
CA GLY A 142 11.54 -3.67 -3.48
C GLY A 142 10.41 -3.06 -4.32
N GLY A 143 9.83 -3.83 -5.24
CA GLY A 143 8.65 -3.46 -6.05
C GLY A 143 7.36 -4.20 -5.66
N ARG A 144 7.35 -4.91 -4.53
CA ARG A 144 6.24 -5.79 -4.10
C ARG A 144 6.01 -5.73 -2.60
N PHE A 145 6.29 -4.58 -1.98
CA PHE A 145 6.32 -4.46 -0.53
C PHE A 145 4.99 -4.87 0.13
N GLN A 146 3.86 -4.49 -0.45
CA GLN A 146 2.53 -4.90 0.05
C GLN A 146 2.32 -6.42 -0.01
N THR A 147 2.78 -7.07 -1.08
CA THR A 147 2.71 -8.53 -1.21
C THR A 147 3.68 -9.20 -0.23
N ALA A 148 4.88 -8.65 -0.07
CA ALA A 148 5.89 -9.16 0.86
C ALA A 148 5.40 -9.09 2.32
N THR A 149 4.75 -7.99 2.71
CA THR A 149 4.11 -7.88 4.03
C THR A 149 2.95 -8.86 4.19
N ALA A 150 2.11 -9.03 3.16
CA ALA A 150 1.03 -10.01 3.20
C ALA A 150 1.57 -11.45 3.39
N LEU A 151 2.62 -11.83 2.66
CA LEU A 151 3.27 -13.14 2.79
C LEU A 151 3.95 -13.31 4.16
N ALA A 152 4.66 -12.28 4.64
CA ALA A 152 5.32 -12.32 5.93
C ALA A 152 4.32 -12.48 7.10
N PHE A 153 3.13 -11.86 7.03
CA PHE A 153 2.21 -11.81 8.18
C PHE A 153 1.00 -12.76 8.08
N SER A 154 0.52 -13.05 6.88
CA SER A 154 -0.68 -13.88 6.71
C SER A 154 -0.35 -15.36 6.62
N THR A 155 0.92 -15.70 6.41
CA THR A 155 1.37 -17.08 6.18
C THR A 155 2.48 -17.48 7.15
N GLY A 156 2.59 -18.79 7.40
CA GLY A 156 3.74 -19.39 8.08
C GLY A 156 4.80 -19.91 7.10
N LEU A 157 4.83 -19.39 5.87
CA LEU A 157 5.78 -19.84 4.85
C LEU A 157 7.21 -19.53 5.29
N ASP A 158 8.13 -20.43 4.93
CA ASP A 158 9.55 -20.15 5.07
C ASP A 158 10.01 -19.07 4.08
N VAL A 159 11.25 -18.60 4.24
CA VAL A 159 11.80 -17.52 3.40
C VAL A 159 11.83 -17.93 1.92
N THR A 160 12.19 -19.18 1.62
CA THR A 160 12.31 -19.69 0.25
C THR A 160 10.95 -19.72 -0.45
N GLN A 161 9.93 -20.24 0.23
CA GLN A 161 8.55 -20.30 -0.25
C GLN A 161 7.97 -18.91 -0.44
N ALA A 162 8.24 -17.98 0.49
CA ALA A 162 7.79 -16.60 0.37
C ALA A 162 8.45 -15.89 -0.83
N VAL A 163 9.75 -16.10 -1.06
CA VAL A 163 10.46 -15.54 -2.22
C VAL A 163 9.94 -16.14 -3.53
N ALA A 164 9.69 -17.44 -3.58
CA ALA A 164 9.08 -18.08 -4.74
C ALA A 164 7.70 -17.49 -5.06
N ALA A 165 6.88 -17.27 -4.03
CA ALA A 165 5.58 -16.62 -4.18
C ALA A 165 5.72 -15.16 -4.64
N LEU A 166 6.71 -14.41 -4.14
CA LEU A 166 6.99 -13.03 -4.58
C LEU A 166 7.36 -12.96 -6.06
N LEU A 167 8.14 -13.92 -6.55
CA LEU A 167 8.56 -13.98 -7.95
C LEU A 167 7.38 -14.19 -8.91
N ALA A 168 6.33 -14.89 -8.46
CA ALA A 168 5.12 -15.12 -9.26
C ALA A 168 4.22 -13.88 -9.38
N VAL A 169 4.39 -12.88 -8.52
CA VAL A 169 3.56 -11.67 -8.52
C VAL A 169 4.17 -10.61 -9.45
N PRO A 170 3.38 -9.89 -10.27
CA PRO A 170 3.90 -8.77 -11.04
C PRO A 170 4.47 -7.68 -10.12
N ARG A 171 5.55 -7.01 -10.55
CA ARG A 171 6.08 -5.85 -9.82
C ARG A 171 5.03 -4.73 -9.88
N GLN A 172 4.73 -4.13 -8.73
CA GLN A 172 4.03 -2.86 -8.72
C GLN A 172 5.04 -1.81 -9.16
N GLU A 173 4.99 -1.42 -10.43
CA GLU A 173 5.68 -0.23 -10.87
C GLU A 173 5.20 0.92 -9.98
N ALA A 174 6.14 1.69 -9.41
CA ALA A 174 5.79 2.90 -8.70
C ALA A 174 4.94 3.70 -9.67
N GLN A 175 3.66 3.91 -9.36
CA GLN A 175 2.79 4.71 -10.20
C GLN A 175 3.45 6.08 -10.32
N HIS A 176 4.12 6.31 -11.46
CA HIS A 176 4.64 7.59 -11.83
C HIS A 176 3.42 8.44 -12.19
N TYR A 177 2.74 8.93 -11.17
CA TYR A 177 1.83 10.04 -11.34
C TYR A 177 2.67 11.18 -11.89
N GLN A 178 2.43 11.51 -13.16
CA GLN A 178 2.99 12.72 -13.75
C GLN A 178 2.72 13.88 -12.78
N SER A 179 3.77 14.64 -12.47
CA SER A 179 3.59 15.83 -11.62
C SER A 179 2.58 16.77 -12.27
N LEU A 180 1.94 17.66 -11.51
CA LEU A 180 1.02 18.64 -12.11
C LEU A 180 1.74 19.49 -13.18
N GLU A 181 3.01 19.79 -12.97
CA GLU A 181 3.85 20.47 -13.97
C GLU A 181 4.07 19.61 -15.21
N GLN A 182 4.36 18.31 -15.05
CA GLN A 182 4.51 17.40 -16.19
C GLN A 182 3.20 17.22 -16.94
N ARG A 183 2.08 17.08 -16.22
CA ARG A 183 0.75 17.08 -16.81
C ARG A 183 0.44 18.38 -17.54
N SER A 184 0.90 19.53 -17.03
CA SER A 184 0.70 20.82 -17.70
C SER A 184 1.56 20.98 -18.96
N ARG A 185 2.76 20.38 -19.00
CA ARG A 185 3.61 20.34 -20.20
C ARG A 185 3.08 19.34 -21.23
N ASP A 186 2.65 18.17 -20.78
CA ASP A 186 2.18 17.07 -21.63
C ASP A 186 0.75 17.26 -22.13
N ALA A 187 -0.11 17.97 -21.38
CA ALA A 187 -1.43 18.40 -21.85
C ALA A 187 -1.34 19.39 -23.03
N GLY A 188 -0.13 19.86 -23.36
CA GLY A 188 0.08 20.87 -24.36
C GLY A 188 -0.68 22.15 -24.04
N GLU A 189 -0.90 22.96 -25.07
CA GLU A 189 -1.50 24.28 -24.98
C GLU A 189 -3.03 24.26 -24.74
N PHE A 190 -3.52 23.41 -23.84
CA PHE A 190 -4.91 23.48 -23.36
C PHE A 190 -5.05 24.52 -22.26
N GLY A 191 -5.04 25.77 -22.69
CA GLY A 191 -5.29 26.95 -21.89
C GLY A 191 -5.16 28.18 -22.77
N ALA A 192 -6.10 29.12 -22.68
CA ALA A 192 -5.89 30.42 -23.33
C ALA A 192 -4.58 30.99 -22.79
N ASP A 193 -3.72 31.46 -23.69
CA ASP A 193 -2.62 32.32 -23.30
C ASP A 193 -3.22 33.58 -22.66
N LEU A 194 -3.23 33.63 -21.33
CA LEU A 194 -3.78 34.73 -20.56
C LEU A 194 -2.79 35.90 -20.46
N SER A 195 -1.59 35.78 -21.04
CA SER A 195 -0.54 36.80 -20.98
C SER A 195 -0.95 38.14 -21.65
N GLY A 196 -1.99 38.14 -22.48
CA GLY A 196 -2.55 39.36 -23.10
C GLY A 196 -3.96 39.75 -22.66
N GLY A 197 -4.52 39.16 -21.60
CA GLY A 197 -5.98 39.07 -21.41
C GLY A 197 -6.60 39.84 -20.24
N ALA A 198 -5.96 40.88 -19.69
CA ALA A 198 -6.44 41.56 -18.47
C ALA A 198 -7.84 42.23 -18.58
N GLY A 199 -8.42 42.34 -19.79
CA GLY A 199 -9.73 42.97 -20.01
C GLY A 199 -10.85 42.07 -20.56
N ARG A 200 -10.62 40.78 -20.80
CA ARG A 200 -11.63 39.92 -21.47
C ARG A 200 -12.67 39.36 -20.50
N SER A 201 -13.94 39.42 -20.89
CA SER A 201 -15.05 38.82 -20.15
C SER A 201 -14.97 37.28 -20.17
N GLN A 202 -15.66 36.61 -19.24
CA GLN A 202 -15.65 35.14 -19.15
C GLN A 202 -16.12 34.46 -20.46
N GLY A 203 -17.09 35.08 -21.16
CA GLY A 203 -17.58 34.60 -22.47
C GLY A 203 -16.54 34.71 -23.58
N GLU A 204 -15.76 35.79 -23.61
CA GLU A 204 -14.70 35.98 -24.60
C GLU A 204 -13.52 35.03 -24.38
N ARG A 205 -13.19 34.75 -23.12
CA ARG A 205 -12.13 33.79 -22.77
C ARG A 205 -12.50 32.38 -23.20
N THR A 206 -13.73 31.95 -22.91
CA THR A 206 -14.22 30.61 -23.30
C THR A 206 -14.29 30.48 -24.81
N THR A 207 -14.77 31.50 -25.52
CA THR A 207 -14.81 31.51 -26.99
C THR A 207 -13.42 31.43 -27.61
N ALA A 208 -12.44 32.16 -27.07
CA ALA A 208 -11.06 32.11 -27.54
C ALA A 208 -10.37 30.76 -27.26
N MET A 209 -10.68 30.10 -26.14
CA MET A 209 -10.20 28.75 -25.86
C MET A 209 -10.77 27.74 -26.85
N TRP A 210 -12.08 27.80 -27.11
CA TRP A 210 -12.75 26.92 -28.06
C TRP A 210 -12.25 27.13 -29.48
N SER A 211 -12.08 28.39 -29.93
CA SER A 211 -11.58 28.67 -31.28
C SER A 211 -10.15 28.17 -31.48
N LYS A 212 -9.28 28.31 -30.47
CA LYS A 212 -7.91 27.78 -30.51
C LYS A 212 -7.89 26.25 -30.53
N ALA A 213 -8.70 25.60 -29.70
CA ALA A 213 -8.82 24.14 -29.68
C ALA A 213 -9.32 23.58 -31.03
N VAL A 214 -10.32 24.24 -31.63
CA VAL A 214 -10.84 23.88 -32.96
C VAL A 214 -9.80 24.12 -34.05
N ALA A 215 -9.06 25.24 -34.00
CA ALA A 215 -7.97 25.51 -34.94
C ALA A 215 -6.84 24.48 -34.86
N ALA A 216 -6.44 24.07 -33.65
CA ALA A 216 -5.43 23.05 -33.44
C ALA A 216 -5.89 21.66 -33.91
N ALA A 217 -7.15 21.30 -33.66
CA ALA A 217 -7.74 20.05 -34.16
C ALA A 217 -7.88 20.04 -35.69
N ASN A 218 -8.23 21.17 -36.30
CA ASN A 218 -8.29 21.29 -37.76
C ASN A 218 -6.89 21.20 -38.39
N ALA A 219 -5.89 21.82 -37.77
CA ALA A 219 -4.50 21.74 -38.21
C ALA A 219 -3.93 20.32 -38.12
N SER A 220 -4.26 19.56 -37.07
CA SER A 220 -3.78 18.18 -36.91
C SER A 220 -4.37 17.19 -37.92
N ILE A 221 -5.52 17.52 -38.51
CA ILE A 221 -6.19 16.73 -39.58
C ILE A 221 -5.78 17.24 -40.98
N GLY A 222 -4.96 18.29 -41.06
CA GLY A 222 -4.50 18.87 -42.33
C GLY A 222 -5.56 19.74 -43.04
N ALA A 223 -6.60 20.18 -42.32
CA ALA A 223 -7.58 21.10 -42.87
C ALA A 223 -6.99 22.52 -42.95
N ALA A 224 -7.08 23.16 -44.11
CA ALA A 224 -6.65 24.54 -44.28
C ALA A 224 -7.48 25.48 -43.37
N PRO A 225 -6.88 26.55 -42.82
CA PRO A 225 -7.60 27.49 -41.97
C PRO A 225 -8.76 28.11 -42.74
N ALA A 226 -9.97 28.04 -42.18
CA ALA A 226 -11.13 28.68 -42.77
C ALA A 226 -10.88 30.19 -42.87
N PRO A 227 -11.24 30.85 -43.99
CA PRO A 227 -11.11 32.29 -44.11
C PRO A 227 -11.93 32.97 -43.01
N ALA A 228 -11.37 34.01 -42.40
CA ALA A 228 -12.05 34.82 -41.41
C ALA A 228 -13.28 35.49 -42.07
N THR A 229 -14.45 34.91 -41.84
CA THR A 229 -15.71 35.56 -42.19
C THR A 229 -16.05 36.52 -41.06
N ASP A 230 -15.67 37.79 -41.20
CA ASP A 230 -16.16 38.90 -40.37
C ASP A 230 -17.63 39.25 -40.64
N THR A 231 -18.31 38.45 -41.45
CA THR A 231 -19.74 38.60 -41.72
C THR A 231 -20.49 37.49 -40.98
N PRO A 232 -21.30 37.80 -39.95
CA PRO A 232 -22.16 36.80 -39.34
C PRO A 232 -23.09 36.21 -40.42
N PRO A 233 -23.39 34.90 -40.37
CA PRO A 233 -24.27 34.27 -41.34
C PRO A 233 -25.61 35.02 -41.35
N ALA A 234 -25.99 35.54 -42.52
CA ALA A 234 -27.26 36.23 -42.68
C ALA A 234 -28.39 35.25 -42.35
N ASN A 235 -29.14 35.55 -41.28
CA ASN A 235 -30.31 34.78 -40.92
C ASN A 235 -31.32 34.87 -42.09
N PRO A 236 -31.69 33.76 -42.75
CA PRO A 236 -32.57 33.79 -43.92
C PRO A 236 -34.00 34.24 -43.59
N PHE A 237 -34.34 34.35 -42.31
CA PHE A 237 -35.64 34.83 -41.82
C PHE A 237 -35.64 36.31 -41.42
N MET A 238 -34.50 37.00 -41.50
CA MET A 238 -34.40 38.41 -41.17
C MET A 238 -34.77 39.28 -42.37
N ASN A 239 -35.74 40.17 -42.19
CA ASN A 239 -36.09 41.15 -43.22
C ASN A 239 -35.06 42.29 -43.27
N ASP A 240 -35.03 43.05 -44.37
CA ASP A 240 -34.02 44.09 -44.59
C ASP A 240 -34.10 45.23 -43.55
N ALA A 241 -35.27 45.44 -42.93
CA ALA A 241 -35.44 46.44 -41.87
C ALA A 241 -34.78 46.02 -40.56
N GLU A 242 -34.89 44.75 -40.18
CA GLU A 242 -34.21 44.17 -39.01
C GLU A 242 -32.68 44.14 -39.20
N ARG A 243 -32.22 43.91 -40.43
CA ARG A 243 -30.80 43.94 -40.78
C ARG A 243 -30.22 45.36 -40.68
N ALA A 244 -30.97 46.38 -41.12
CA ALA A 244 -30.58 47.77 -40.96
C ALA A 244 -30.53 48.21 -39.48
N ALA A 245 -31.50 47.78 -38.66
CA ALA A 245 -31.53 48.09 -37.23
C ALA A 245 -30.32 47.52 -36.46
N LEU A 246 -29.89 46.30 -36.80
CA LEU A 246 -28.70 45.71 -36.17
C LEU A 246 -27.40 46.46 -36.54
N SER A 247 -27.27 46.89 -37.80
CA SER A 247 -26.11 47.66 -38.24
C SER A 247 -26.07 49.08 -37.64
N GLY A 248 -27.24 49.71 -37.43
CA GLY A 248 -27.35 51.02 -36.79
C GLY A 248 -27.06 51.00 -35.28
N ALA A 249 -27.46 49.92 -34.59
CA ALA A 249 -27.23 49.78 -33.15
C ALA A 249 -25.74 49.60 -32.80
N ALA A 250 -24.97 48.92 -33.65
CA ALA A 250 -23.52 48.75 -33.46
C ALA A 250 -22.75 50.09 -33.56
N GLY A 251 -23.22 51.03 -34.39
CA GLY A 251 -22.59 52.36 -34.53
C GLY A 251 -22.80 53.28 -33.33
N LEU A 252 -23.95 53.19 -32.65
CA LEU A 252 -24.28 54.02 -31.49
C LEU A 252 -23.62 53.55 -30.19
N ALA A 253 -23.44 52.23 -30.02
CA ALA A 253 -22.76 51.68 -28.84
C ALA A 253 -21.25 52.00 -28.81
N GLY A 254 -20.60 52.09 -29.99
CA GLY A 254 -19.18 52.44 -30.08
C GLY A 254 -18.88 53.91 -29.74
N ALA A 255 -19.78 54.83 -30.05
CA ALA A 255 -19.60 56.25 -29.75
C ALA A 255 -19.79 56.56 -28.25
N ALA A 256 -20.75 55.90 -27.57
CA ALA A 256 -21.00 56.11 -26.15
C ALA A 256 -19.88 55.56 -25.25
N LEU A 257 -19.18 54.49 -25.66
CA LEU A 257 -18.06 53.92 -24.92
C LEU A 257 -16.74 54.71 -25.08
N ALA A 258 -16.56 55.41 -26.20
CA ALA A 258 -15.38 56.26 -26.41
C ALA A 258 -15.40 57.53 -25.54
N ASP A 259 -16.58 58.00 -25.14
CA ASP A 259 -16.75 59.25 -24.36
C ASP A 259 -16.62 59.04 -22.84
N LEU A 260 -16.88 57.82 -22.35
CA LEU A 260 -16.68 57.43 -20.94
C LEU A 260 -15.22 57.17 -20.55
N GLY A 261 -14.29 57.16 -21.52
CA GLY A 261 -12.86 56.95 -21.31
C GLY A 261 -12.02 58.23 -21.16
N ARG A 262 -12.63 59.42 -21.17
CA ARG A 262 -11.94 60.73 -21.03
C ARG A 262 -12.40 61.58 -19.84
N GLY A 263 -12.98 60.95 -18.81
CA GLY A 263 -13.34 61.58 -17.53
C GLY A 263 -12.45 61.10 -16.40
#